data_AF-A0A8T3ZZR1-F1
#
_entry.id   AF-A0A8T3ZZR1-F1
#
_cell.length_a   1.000
_cell.length_b   1.000
_cell.length_c   1.000
_cell.angle_alpha   90.00
_cell.angle_beta   90.00
_cell.angle_gamma   90.00
#
_symmetry.space_group_name_H-M   'P 1'
#
loop_
_entity.id
_entity.type
_entity.pdbx_description
1 polymer ?
#
loop_
_entity_poly.entity_id
_entity_poly.type
_entity_poly.pdbx_seq_one_letter_code
_entity_poly.pdbx_strand_id
1 'polypeptide(L)'
;MGLEGHYLKQKKHTRVRFQVDLLDATKITSAQFTIFDFINNSFTFSHPKKQLTISLLENLKQQPQTFGELLTNLNTSKSTLYLLCLALERAGMIFKDEQTKKYKLDAAFTETLNKYGSWWETWLKT
;
A
#
# COMPACT_ATOMS: atom_id res chain seq x y z
N MET A 1 26.96 -9.53 12.90
CA MET A 1 25.48 -9.55 12.94
C MET A 1 24.98 -9.85 11.55
N GLY A 2 24.44 -11.05 11.33
CA GLY A 2 24.04 -11.51 9.99
C GLY A 2 22.80 -10.77 9.46
N LEU A 3 22.73 -10.65 8.14
CA LEU A 3 21.62 -10.05 7.38
C LEU A 3 20.24 -10.54 7.88
N GLU A 4 20.12 -11.82 8.26
CA GLU A 4 18.91 -12.44 8.81
C GLU A 4 18.29 -11.72 10.02
N GLY A 5 19.11 -11.26 10.97
CA GLY A 5 18.63 -10.57 12.17
C GLY A 5 18.01 -9.21 11.86
N HIS A 6 18.51 -8.55 10.82
CA HIS A 6 17.98 -7.28 10.32
C HIS A 6 16.66 -7.49 9.58
N TYR A 7 16.55 -8.55 8.75
CA TYR A 7 15.32 -8.95 8.07
C TYR A 7 14.19 -9.30 9.04
N LEU A 8 14.48 -10.07 10.10
CA LEU A 8 13.49 -10.44 11.11
C LEU A 8 12.97 -9.24 11.92
N LYS A 9 13.84 -8.27 12.22
CA LYS A 9 13.42 -6.99 12.84
C LYS A 9 12.52 -6.19 11.90
N GLN A 10 12.89 -6.04 10.63
CA GLN A 10 12.05 -5.35 9.64
C GLN A 10 10.67 -6.02 9.45
N LYS A 11 10.60 -7.35 9.46
CA LYS A 11 9.36 -8.14 9.45
C LYS A 11 8.47 -7.92 10.68
N LYS A 12 9.04 -7.59 11.84
CA LYS A 12 8.30 -7.27 13.07
C LYS A 12 7.78 -5.83 13.10
N HIS A 13 8.47 -4.90 12.43
CA HIS A 13 8.08 -3.50 12.32
C HIS A 13 7.08 -3.21 11.18
N THR A 14 6.86 -4.15 10.27
CA THR A 14 5.78 -4.11 9.27
C THR A 14 4.49 -4.67 9.88
N ARG A 15 3.95 -3.95 10.87
CA ARG A 15 2.58 -4.17 11.35
C ARG A 15 1.73 -3.01 10.88
N VAL A 16 0.68 -3.34 10.14
CA VAL A 16 -0.34 -2.38 9.75
C VAL A 16 -1.34 -2.33 10.89
N ARG A 17 -1.50 -1.16 11.50
CA ARG A 17 -2.59 -0.89 12.44
C ARG A 17 -3.37 0.25 11.85
N PHE A 18 -4.59 -0.03 11.42
CA PHE A 18 -5.51 1.03 11.05
C PHE A 18 -6.00 1.70 12.35
N GLN A 19 -5.43 2.86 12.68
CA GLN A 19 -5.95 3.72 13.73
C GLN A 19 -6.75 4.83 13.06
N VAL A 20 -8.07 4.79 13.19
CA VAL A 20 -8.94 5.88 12.74
C VAL A 20 -8.77 7.03 13.72
N ASP A 21 -8.16 8.12 13.27
CA ASP A 21 -8.18 9.38 14.01
C ASP A 21 -9.64 9.87 14.09
N LEU A 22 -10.02 10.50 15.20
CA LEU A 22 -11.36 11.07 15.39
C LEU A 22 -11.71 12.09 14.30
N LEU A 23 -10.71 12.78 13.73
CA LEU A 23 -10.87 13.70 12.62
C LEU A 23 -11.22 13.00 11.30
N ASP A 24 -10.78 11.75 11.13
CA ASP A 24 -11.06 10.95 9.95
C ASP A 24 -12.41 10.24 10.02
N ALA A 25 -12.99 10.08 11.21
CA ALA A 25 -14.36 9.58 11.37
C ALA A 25 -15.35 10.44 10.56
N THR A 26 -15.21 11.77 10.63
CA THR A 26 -16.04 12.71 9.87
C THR A 26 -15.83 12.53 8.36
N LYS A 27 -14.57 12.41 7.90
CA LYS A 27 -14.24 12.18 6.49
C LYS A 27 -14.78 10.85 5.96
N ILE A 28 -14.73 9.79 6.77
CA ILE A 28 -15.27 8.47 6.43
C ILE A 28 -16.78 8.57 6.25
N THR A 29 -17.48 9.21 7.20
CA THR A 29 -18.94 9.39 7.12
C THR A 29 -19.38 10.33 6.00
N SER A 30 -18.55 11.29 5.59
CA SER A 30 -18.83 12.24 4.50
C SER A 30 -18.33 11.78 3.12
N ALA A 31 -17.81 10.55 3.01
CA ALA A 31 -17.19 10.00 1.80
C ALA A 31 -16.00 10.82 1.24
N GLN A 32 -15.32 11.59 2.08
CA GLN A 32 -14.12 12.39 1.74
C GLN A 32 -12.81 11.70 2.14
N PHE A 33 -12.87 10.50 2.72
CA PHE A 33 -11.71 9.72 3.12
C PHE A 33 -11.02 9.09 1.90
N THR A 34 -9.72 9.38 1.71
CA THR A 34 -8.95 8.98 0.52
C THR A 34 -7.99 7.82 0.80
N ILE A 35 -7.38 7.23 -0.24
CA ILE A 35 -6.28 6.27 -0.05
C ILE A 35 -5.08 6.90 0.64
N PHE A 36 -4.88 8.21 0.48
CA PHE A 36 -3.84 8.94 1.19
C PHE A 36 -4.13 8.90 2.69
N ASP A 37 -5.36 9.18 3.13
CA ASP A 37 -5.75 9.10 4.54
C ASP A 37 -5.62 7.67 5.08
N PHE A 38 -6.03 6.66 4.31
CA PHE A 38 -5.83 5.26 4.68
C PHE A 38 -4.35 4.92 4.89
N ILE A 39 -3.49 5.30 3.94
CA ILE A 39 -2.04 5.05 4.04
C ILE A 39 -1.45 5.82 5.21
N ASN A 40 -1.93 7.06 5.42
CA ASN A 40 -1.49 7.92 6.51
C ASN A 40 -1.74 7.29 7.88
N ASN A 41 -2.89 6.63 8.03
CA ASN A 41 -3.37 6.03 9.27
C ASN A 41 -2.91 4.58 9.47
N SER A 42 -2.70 3.85 8.37
CA SER A 42 -2.34 2.43 8.38
C SER A 42 -0.84 2.20 8.49
N PHE A 43 -0.03 3.13 7.97
CA PHE A 43 1.41 3.00 7.89
C PHE A 43 2.12 4.18 8.55
N THR A 44 3.00 3.89 9.50
CA THR A 44 3.92 4.85 10.13
C THR A 44 5.10 5.19 9.22
N PHE A 45 4.82 5.43 7.95
CA PHE A 45 5.80 5.82 6.94
C PHE A 45 6.10 7.33 7.01
N SER A 46 7.32 7.71 6.64
CA SER A 46 7.64 9.11 6.39
C SER A 46 6.83 9.62 5.19
N HIS A 47 6.60 10.94 5.11
CA HIS A 47 5.82 11.54 4.02
C HIS A 47 6.30 11.12 2.61
N PRO A 48 7.62 11.09 2.30
CA PRO A 48 8.09 10.60 1.01
C PRO A 48 7.72 9.14 0.72
N LYS A 49 7.73 8.29 1.75
CA LYS A 49 7.33 6.88 1.62
C LYS A 49 5.82 6.73 1.41
N LYS A 50 5.01 7.61 2.00
CA LYS A 50 3.56 7.65 1.74
C LYS A 50 3.27 8.01 0.29
N GLN A 51 3.93 9.03 -0.25
CA GLN A 51 3.83 9.39 -1.68
C GLN A 51 4.28 8.23 -2.59
N LEU A 52 5.43 7.62 -2.30
CA LEU A 52 5.91 6.44 -3.05
C LEU A 52 4.92 5.26 -2.99
N THR A 53 4.25 5.07 -1.86
CA THR A 53 3.22 4.02 -1.70
C THR A 53 2.03 4.28 -2.63
N ILE A 54 1.60 5.54 -2.74
CA ILE A 54 0.50 5.93 -3.63
C ILE A 54 0.92 5.74 -5.09
N SER A 55 2.09 6.27 -5.48
CA SER A 55 2.59 6.10 -6.84
C SER A 55 2.76 4.62 -7.23
N LEU A 56 3.17 3.76 -6.28
CA LEU A 56 3.23 2.32 -6.49
C LEU A 56 1.84 1.74 -6.79
N LEU A 57 0.83 2.08 -5.98
CA LEU A 57 -0.53 1.59 -6.18
C LEU A 57 -1.15 2.11 -7.48
N GLU A 58 -0.89 3.37 -7.86
CA GLU A 58 -1.32 3.94 -9.15
C GLU A 58 -0.68 3.22 -10.33
N ASN A 59 0.62 2.90 -10.27
CA ASN A 59 1.30 2.12 -11.30
C ASN A 59 0.66 0.74 -11.45
N LEU A 60 0.37 0.07 -10.33
CA LEU A 60 -0.27 -1.25 -10.34
C LEU A 60 -1.74 -1.24 -10.75
N LYS A 61 -2.45 -0.12 -10.56
CA LYS A 61 -3.81 0.11 -11.08
C LYS A 61 -3.83 0.08 -12.60
N GLN A 62 -2.81 0.67 -13.24
CA GLN A 62 -2.71 0.71 -14.70
C GLN A 62 -2.35 -0.67 -15.28
N GLN A 63 -1.32 -1.31 -14.73
CA GLN A 63 -0.91 -2.64 -15.16
C GLN A 63 -0.07 -3.38 -14.10
N PRO A 64 -0.12 -4.72 -14.08
CA PRO A 64 0.78 -5.52 -13.26
C PRO A 64 2.25 -5.31 -13.64
N GLN A 65 3.10 -5.06 -12.64
CA GLN A 65 4.52 -4.77 -12.84
C GLN A 65 5.42 -5.66 -11.98
N THR A 66 6.58 -6.02 -12.52
CA THR A 66 7.64 -6.72 -11.78
C THR A 66 8.32 -5.78 -10.78
N PHE A 67 9.06 -6.37 -9.82
CA PHE A 67 9.86 -5.58 -8.89
C PHE A 67 10.87 -4.65 -9.58
N GLY A 68 11.47 -5.11 -10.70
CA GLY A 68 12.45 -4.33 -11.46
C GLY A 68 11.81 -3.14 -12.16
N GLU A 69 10.67 -3.36 -12.82
CA GLU A 69 9.90 -2.27 -13.46
C GLU A 69 9.46 -1.21 -12.44
N LEU A 70 8.94 -1.64 -11.28
CA LEU A 70 8.58 -0.72 -10.20
C LEU A 70 9.78 0.07 -9.67
N LEU A 71 10.95 -0.56 -9.56
CA LEU A 71 12.16 0.10 -9.11
C LEU A 71 12.59 1.22 -10.06
N THR A 72 12.52 0.95 -11.37
CA THR A 72 12.83 1.92 -12.42
C THR A 72 11.79 3.04 -12.47
N ASN A 73 10.50 2.71 -12.46
CA ASN A 73 9.42 3.68 -12.60
C ASN A 73 9.31 4.62 -11.39
N LEU A 74 9.48 4.08 -10.18
CA LEU A 74 9.37 4.87 -8.94
C LEU A 74 10.68 5.55 -8.55
N ASN A 75 11.77 5.32 -9.29
CA ASN A 75 13.10 5.87 -9.04
C ASN A 75 13.50 5.85 -7.55
N THR A 76 13.44 4.67 -6.94
CA THR A 76 13.65 4.50 -5.48
C THR A 76 14.70 3.44 -5.18
N SER A 77 15.12 3.34 -3.91
CA SER A 77 16.08 2.31 -3.50
C SER A 77 15.41 0.94 -3.40
N LYS A 78 16.17 -0.12 -3.73
CA LYS A 78 15.71 -1.51 -3.63
C LYS A 78 15.17 -1.86 -2.24
N SER A 79 15.85 -1.41 -1.19
CA SER A 79 15.45 -1.65 0.19
C SER A 79 14.14 -0.93 0.55
N THR A 80 13.96 0.31 0.07
CA THR A 80 12.71 1.05 0.27
C THR A 80 11.55 0.36 -0.43
N LEU A 81 11.70 0.05 -1.73
CA LEU A 81 10.64 -0.62 -2.49
C LEU A 81 10.26 -1.97 -1.88
N TYR A 82 11.25 -2.75 -1.46
CA TYR A 82 11.01 -4.03 -0.80
C TYR A 82 10.17 -3.88 0.47
N LEU A 83 10.48 -2.91 1.32
CA LEU A 83 9.71 -2.64 2.53
C LEU A 83 8.28 -2.19 2.21
N LEU A 84 8.09 -1.37 1.19
CA LEU A 84 6.76 -0.91 0.76
C LEU A 84 5.93 -2.09 0.22
N CYS A 85 6.48 -2.87 -0.71
CA CYS A 85 5.81 -4.06 -1.24
C CYS A 85 5.44 -5.03 -0.11
N LEU A 86 6.38 -5.34 0.79
CA LEU A 86 6.11 -6.25 1.92
C LEU A 86 5.01 -5.71 2.84
N ALA A 87 5.00 -4.41 3.13
CA ALA A 87 3.98 -3.79 3.97
C ALA A 87 2.61 -3.86 3.30
N LEU A 88 2.53 -3.57 2.01
CA LEU A 88 1.30 -3.60 1.21
C LEU A 88 0.78 -5.04 1.03
N GLU A 89 1.66 -6.02 0.80
CA GLU A 89 1.28 -7.43 0.76
C GLU A 89 0.69 -7.90 2.10
N ARG A 90 1.29 -7.51 3.21
CA ARG A 90 0.77 -7.84 4.55
C ARG A 90 -0.52 -7.10 4.90
N ALA A 91 -0.74 -5.94 4.29
CA ALA A 91 -2.00 -5.22 4.35
C ALA A 91 -3.08 -5.86 3.47
N GLY A 92 -2.71 -6.85 2.63
CA GLY A 92 -3.59 -7.43 1.63
C GLY A 92 -3.91 -6.48 0.49
N MET A 93 -3.16 -5.38 0.28
CA MET A 93 -3.45 -4.40 -0.77
C MET A 93 -2.93 -4.82 -2.14
N ILE A 94 -1.84 -5.57 -2.15
CA ILE A 94 -1.20 -6.10 -3.34
C ILE A 94 -0.84 -7.56 -3.10
N PHE A 95 -0.67 -8.32 -4.17
CA PHE A 95 -0.06 -9.65 -4.10
C PHE A 95 0.95 -9.82 -5.23
N LYS A 96 1.95 -10.66 -4.98
CA LYS A 96 2.88 -11.10 -6.01
C LYS A 96 2.40 -12.39 -6.64
N ASP A 97 2.19 -12.35 -7.95
CA ASP A 97 1.90 -13.52 -8.76
C ASP A 97 3.16 -14.38 -8.87
N GLU A 98 3.10 -15.63 -8.38
CA GLU A 98 4.27 -16.51 -8.34
C GLU A 98 4.69 -17.04 -9.72
N GLN A 99 3.81 -17.04 -10.72
CA GLN A 99 4.15 -17.48 -12.08
C GLN A 99 4.81 -16.35 -12.86
N THR A 100 4.22 -15.15 -12.82
CA THR A 100 4.71 -14.01 -13.61
C THR A 100 5.71 -13.13 -12.85
N LYS A 101 5.86 -13.34 -11.53
CA LYS A 101 6.64 -12.52 -10.60
C LYS A 101 6.24 -11.05 -10.59
N LYS A 102 5.05 -10.73 -11.10
CA LYS A 102 4.47 -9.38 -11.12
C LYS A 102 3.64 -9.12 -9.87
N TYR A 103 3.70 -7.91 -9.37
CA TYR A 103 2.79 -7.42 -8.36
C TYR A 103 1.48 -6.96 -9.03
N LYS A 104 0.37 -7.23 -8.35
CA LYS A 104 -0.99 -6.89 -8.76
C LYS A 104 -1.74 -6.32 -7.56
N LEU A 105 -2.75 -5.49 -7.81
CA LEU A 105 -3.70 -5.11 -6.76
C LEU A 105 -4.50 -6.33 -6.32
N ASP A 106 -4.74 -6.46 -5.02
CA ASP A 106 -5.52 -7.56 -4.47
C ASP A 106 -7.03 -7.29 -4.66
N ALA A 107 -7.71 -8.24 -5.30
CA ALA A 107 -9.14 -8.16 -5.54
C ALA A 107 -9.96 -8.28 -4.25
N ALA A 108 -9.51 -9.07 -3.27
CA ALA A 108 -10.22 -9.26 -2.01
C ALA A 108 -10.17 -7.99 -1.13
N PHE A 109 -9.07 -7.25 -1.17
CA PHE A 109 -9.01 -5.93 -0.54
C PHE A 109 -9.89 -4.93 -1.28
N THR A 110 -9.89 -4.96 -2.61
CA THR A 110 -10.79 -4.14 -3.43
C THR A 110 -12.27 -4.45 -3.10
N GLU A 111 -12.66 -5.72 -2.98
CA GLU A 111 -14.01 -6.16 -2.59
C GLU A 111 -14.36 -5.78 -1.16
N THR A 112 -13.44 -5.97 -0.21
CA THR A 112 -13.64 -5.61 1.20
C THR A 112 -13.82 -4.10 1.33
N LEU A 113 -13.03 -3.30 0.61
CA LEU A 113 -13.19 -1.85 0.59
C LEU A 113 -14.45 -1.40 -0.15
N ASN A 114 -14.81 -2.04 -1.27
CA ASN A 114 -16.05 -1.78 -2.00
C ASN A 114 -17.30 -2.06 -1.15
N LYS A 115 -17.24 -3.06 -0.26
CA LYS A 115 -18.30 -3.33 0.73
C LYS A 115 -18.47 -2.20 1.75
N TYR A 116 -17.40 -1.44 2.01
CA TYR A 116 -17.43 -0.20 2.79
C TYR A 116 -17.48 1.05 1.87
N GLY A 117 -17.76 0.89 0.57
CA GLY A 117 -17.11 1.61 -0.53
C GLY A 117 -17.80 2.83 -1.13
N SER A 118 -18.71 3.50 -0.43
CA SER A 118 -19.26 4.77 -0.93
C SER A 118 -18.17 5.84 -1.19
N TRP A 119 -17.04 5.76 -0.49
CA TRP A 119 -15.91 6.68 -0.63
C TRP A 119 -14.90 6.27 -1.72
N TRP A 120 -14.76 4.98 -2.03
CA TRP A 120 -13.77 4.51 -3.00
C TRP A 120 -14.20 4.74 -4.45
N GLU A 121 -15.51 4.71 -4.71
CA GLU A 121 -16.06 5.09 -6.01
C GLU A 121 -15.61 6.49 -6.45
N THR A 122 -15.40 7.42 -5.52
CA THR A 122 -14.90 8.77 -5.82
C THR A 122 -13.46 8.71 -6.34
N TRP A 123 -12.58 7.90 -5.76
CA TRP A 123 -11.20 7.74 -6.25
C TRP A 123 -11.12 6.96 -7.57
N LEU A 124 -12.05 6.04 -7.82
CA LEU A 124 -12.12 5.38 -9.13
C LEU A 124 -12.62 6.33 -10.24
N LYS A 125 -13.45 7.33 -9.89
CA LYS A 125 -14.00 8.34 -10.80
C LYS A 125 -13.07 9.54 -11.03
N THR A 126 -11.99 9.67 -10.27
CA THR A 126 -10.97 10.72 -10.41
C THR A 126 -9.74 10.19 -11.12
#